data_AF-A0A6I9NPJ8-F1
#
_entry.id   AF-A0A6I9NPJ8-F1
#
_cell.length_a   1.000
_cell.length_b   1.000
_cell.length_c   1.000
_cell.angle_alpha   90.00
_cell.angle_beta   90.00
_cell.angle_gamma   90.00
#
_symmetry.space_group_name_H-M   'P 1'
#
loop_
_entity.id
_entity.type
_entity.pdbx_description
1 polymer ?
#
loop_
_entity_poly.entity_id
_entity_poly.type
_entity_poly.pdbx_seq_one_letter_code
_entity_poly.pdbx_strand_id
1 'polypeptide(L)'
;MYWVSKVKAWNQKRSLAKVMGDKASHEPQRWEEDYQLVECEGLFEEYLEMVLQFGFITIFVAAFPLAPLFALLNNWVEIRLDAHKFACEYRRPVAERAQNIGVWFNILEALSHLSVIANAFLIAFTSDFLPRLLYQFKFDNDLNGYVNFTLAYAPLNYTEYPMCRYKAYRDNDGNYSLFYWELLAVRLGFIIAFEV
;
A
#
# COMPACT_ATOMS: atom_id res chain seq x y z
N MET A 1 -7.56 13.36 1.04
CA MET A 1 -7.90 14.18 -0.16
C MET A 1 -8.55 15.57 0.10
N TYR A 2 -8.64 16.05 1.35
CA TYR A 2 -9.40 17.24 1.78
C TYR A 2 -8.98 18.60 1.17
N TRP A 3 -7.68 18.82 0.92
CA TRP A 3 -7.17 20.09 0.36
C TRP A 3 -7.64 20.35 -1.07
N VAL A 4 -7.87 19.29 -1.85
CA VAL A 4 -8.31 19.40 -3.24
C VAL A 4 -9.73 19.94 -3.31
N SER A 5 -10.64 19.47 -2.44
CA SER A 5 -12.01 19.97 -2.34
C SER A 5 -12.05 21.43 -1.92
N LYS A 6 -11.23 21.83 -0.93
CA LYS A 6 -11.09 23.24 -0.54
C LYS A 6 -10.53 24.12 -1.66
N VAL A 7 -9.57 23.64 -2.43
CA VAL A 7 -9.01 24.38 -3.57
C VAL A 7 -10.04 24.49 -4.70
N LYS A 8 -10.79 23.43 -5.01
CA LYS A 8 -11.91 23.46 -5.97
C LYS A 8 -12.98 24.47 -5.50
N ALA A 9 -13.39 24.42 -4.24
CA ALA A 9 -14.36 25.35 -3.66
C ALA A 9 -13.86 26.79 -3.70
N TRP A 10 -12.58 27.03 -3.40
CA TRP A 10 -11.97 28.35 -3.48
C TRP A 10 -11.92 28.88 -4.92
N ASN A 11 -11.52 28.05 -5.88
CA ASN A 11 -11.49 28.39 -7.29
C ASN A 11 -12.89 28.71 -7.84
N GLN A 12 -13.90 27.92 -7.46
CA GLN A 12 -15.28 28.13 -7.86
C GLN A 12 -15.86 29.42 -7.27
N LYS A 13 -15.63 29.69 -5.98
CA LYS A 13 -16.01 30.97 -5.35
C LYS A 13 -15.35 32.16 -6.06
N ARG A 14 -14.07 32.05 -6.42
CA ARG A 14 -13.35 33.10 -7.15
C ARG A 14 -13.89 33.29 -8.57
N SER A 15 -14.29 32.22 -9.24
CA SER A 15 -14.95 32.27 -10.55
C SER A 15 -16.31 32.96 -10.47
N LEU A 16 -17.15 32.55 -9.52
CA LEU A 16 -18.48 33.13 -9.30
C LEU A 16 -18.40 34.60 -8.88
N ALA A 17 -17.43 34.97 -8.02
CA ALA A 17 -17.19 36.35 -7.64
C ALA A 17 -16.81 37.25 -8.83
N LYS A 18 -16.07 36.73 -9.83
CA LYS A 18 -15.78 37.46 -11.06
C LYS A 18 -17.03 37.69 -11.93
N VAL A 19 -17.97 36.73 -11.93
CA VAL A 19 -19.19 36.79 -12.75
C VAL A 19 -20.26 37.67 -12.09
N MET A 20 -20.41 37.60 -10.76
CA MET A 20 -21.43 38.36 -10.04
C MET A 20 -21.20 39.87 -10.05
N GLY A 21 -19.94 40.33 -10.15
CA GLY A 21 -19.60 41.75 -10.08
C GLY A 21 -20.09 42.40 -8.77
N ASP A 22 -19.96 43.73 -8.68
CA ASP A 22 -20.22 44.54 -7.47
C ASP A 22 -21.75 44.70 -7.15
N LYS A 23 -22.54 43.63 -7.29
CA LYS A 23 -23.95 43.61 -6.87
C LYS A 23 -24.05 43.34 -5.37
N ALA A 24 -23.73 44.36 -4.57
CA ALA A 24 -23.96 44.37 -3.14
C ALA A 24 -25.31 45.04 -2.83
N SER A 25 -26.27 44.31 -2.23
CA SER A 25 -27.27 44.83 -1.26
C SER A 25 -28.50 43.92 -1.01
N HIS A 26 -28.43 42.60 -1.23
CA HIS A 26 -29.54 41.71 -0.82
C HIS A 26 -28.99 40.50 -0.09
N GLU A 27 -29.66 40.10 1.00
CA GLU A 27 -29.34 38.85 1.68
C GLU A 27 -29.56 37.71 0.68
N PRO A 28 -28.52 36.88 0.45
CA PRO A 28 -28.56 35.89 -0.62
C PRO A 28 -29.67 34.88 -0.35
N GLN A 29 -30.39 34.50 -1.39
CA GLN A 29 -31.41 33.47 -1.25
C GLN A 29 -30.72 32.11 -1.08
N ARG A 30 -31.36 31.19 -0.36
CA ARG A 30 -30.76 29.87 -0.04
C ARG A 30 -30.29 29.08 -1.27
N TRP A 31 -30.96 29.21 -2.41
CA TRP A 31 -30.53 28.56 -3.65
C TRP A 31 -29.28 29.21 -4.28
N GLU A 32 -29.03 30.50 -4.01
CA GLU A 32 -27.80 31.19 -4.43
C GLU A 32 -26.61 30.72 -3.61
N GLU A 33 -26.81 30.48 -2.31
CA GLU A 33 -25.80 29.86 -1.43
C GLU A 33 -25.48 28.44 -1.90
N ASP A 34 -26.50 27.63 -2.19
CA ASP A 34 -26.32 26.26 -2.68
C ASP A 34 -25.64 26.21 -4.06
N TYR A 35 -25.82 27.24 -4.90
CA TYR A 35 -25.17 27.33 -6.21
C TYR A 35 -23.67 27.66 -6.11
N GLN A 36 -23.23 28.26 -5.00
CA GLN A 36 -21.82 28.53 -4.75
C GLN A 36 -21.01 27.30 -4.29
N LEU A 37 -21.70 26.23 -3.88
CA LEU A 37 -21.08 24.97 -3.47
C LEU A 37 -20.54 24.16 -4.65
N VAL A 38 -19.60 23.26 -4.39
CA VAL A 38 -18.99 22.41 -5.41
C VAL A 38 -19.98 21.35 -5.87
N GLU A 39 -20.05 21.10 -7.18
CA GLU A 39 -20.87 20.00 -7.70
C GLU A 39 -20.24 18.65 -7.33
N CYS A 40 -21.06 17.70 -6.89
CA CYS A 40 -20.61 16.35 -6.56
C CYS A 40 -20.39 15.56 -7.86
N GLU A 41 -19.13 15.44 -8.30
CA GLU A 41 -18.74 14.76 -9.56
C GLU A 41 -18.81 13.22 -9.49
N GLY A 42 -19.18 12.65 -8.33
CA GLY A 42 -19.34 11.21 -8.11
C GLY A 42 -18.63 10.74 -6.84
N LEU A 43 -18.61 9.42 -6.60
CA LEU A 43 -17.90 8.78 -5.48
C LEU A 43 -16.64 8.01 -5.94
N PHE A 44 -16.24 8.15 -7.20
CA PHE A 44 -15.16 7.33 -7.76
C PHE A 44 -13.84 7.52 -7.02
N GLU A 45 -13.44 8.77 -6.77
CA GLU A 45 -12.18 9.10 -6.08
C GLU A 45 -12.22 8.63 -4.62
N GLU A 46 -13.35 8.79 -3.95
CA GLU A 46 -13.59 8.35 -2.57
C GLU A 46 -13.46 6.82 -2.45
N TYR A 47 -14.02 6.06 -3.40
CA TYR A 47 -13.80 4.60 -3.44
C TYR A 47 -12.36 4.25 -3.80
N LEU A 48 -11.72 4.98 -4.72
CA LEU A 48 -10.33 4.74 -5.12
C LEU A 48 -9.38 4.90 -3.94
N GLU A 49 -9.53 5.95 -3.15
CA GLU A 49 -8.73 6.21 -1.94
C GLU A 49 -8.86 5.04 -0.94
N MET A 50 -10.09 4.57 -0.70
CA MET A 50 -10.35 3.43 0.19
C MET A 50 -9.77 2.12 -0.34
N VAL A 51 -9.89 1.84 -1.64
CA VAL A 51 -9.36 0.62 -2.27
C VAL A 51 -7.83 0.63 -2.27
N LEU A 52 -7.19 1.77 -2.55
CA LEU A 52 -5.74 1.90 -2.47
C LEU A 52 -5.23 1.67 -1.05
N GLN A 53 -5.90 2.25 -0.05
CA GLN A 53 -5.57 2.02 1.35
C GLN A 53 -5.70 0.53 1.72
N PHE A 54 -6.77 -0.13 1.32
CA PHE A 54 -6.94 -1.58 1.50
C PHE A 54 -5.81 -2.39 0.83
N GLY A 55 -5.44 -2.04 -0.40
CA GLY A 55 -4.33 -2.68 -1.12
C GLY A 55 -3.00 -2.55 -0.39
N PHE A 56 -2.66 -1.36 0.11
CA PHE A 56 -1.42 -1.17 0.87
C PHE A 56 -1.39 -1.99 2.17
N ILE A 57 -2.51 -2.07 2.88
CA ILE A 57 -2.59 -2.84 4.12
C ILE A 57 -2.42 -4.33 3.83
N THR A 58 -3.14 -4.85 2.84
CA THR A 58 -3.21 -6.29 2.58
C THR A 58 -1.93 -6.81 1.92
N ILE A 59 -1.37 -6.12 0.92
CA ILE A 59 -0.19 -6.59 0.17
C ILE A 59 1.09 -6.52 1.00
N PHE A 60 1.20 -5.58 1.94
CA PHE A 60 2.43 -5.33 2.71
C PHE A 60 2.33 -5.66 4.20
N VAL A 61 1.28 -6.37 4.62
CA VAL A 61 1.08 -6.72 6.04
C VAL A 61 2.24 -7.55 6.59
N ALA A 62 2.82 -8.45 5.79
CA ALA A 62 3.95 -9.27 6.21
C ALA A 62 5.23 -8.46 6.50
N ALA A 63 5.37 -7.29 5.89
CA ALA A 63 6.51 -6.40 6.11
C ALA A 63 6.28 -5.43 7.28
N PHE A 64 5.04 -4.93 7.46
CA PHE A 64 4.71 -3.96 8.50
C PHE A 64 3.41 -4.32 9.24
N PRO A 65 3.49 -5.00 10.40
CA PRO A 65 2.31 -5.49 11.11
C PRO A 65 1.46 -4.39 11.75
N LEU A 66 1.98 -3.17 11.88
CA LEU A 66 1.27 -2.02 12.46
C LEU A 66 0.46 -1.22 11.42
N ALA A 67 0.58 -1.52 10.12
CA ALA A 67 -0.20 -0.85 9.07
C ALA A 67 -1.73 -0.83 9.33
N PRO A 68 -2.37 -1.94 9.77
CA PRO A 68 -3.81 -1.95 10.04
C PRO A 68 -4.24 -0.95 11.13
N LEU A 69 -3.37 -0.69 12.11
CA LEU A 69 -3.68 0.26 13.19
C LEU A 69 -3.68 1.70 12.68
N PHE A 70 -2.71 2.08 11.84
CA PHE A 70 -2.71 3.39 11.20
C PHE A 70 -3.89 3.56 10.24
N ALA A 71 -4.25 2.51 9.51
CA ALA A 71 -5.41 2.50 8.65
C ALA A 71 -6.72 2.69 9.43
N LEU A 72 -6.86 2.09 10.61
CA LEU A 72 -8.04 2.26 11.45
C LEU A 72 -8.18 3.71 11.92
N LEU A 73 -7.09 4.32 12.37
CA LEU A 73 -7.07 5.74 12.76
C LEU A 73 -7.38 6.64 11.55
N ASN A 74 -6.82 6.33 10.38
CA ASN A 74 -7.10 7.07 9.15
C ASN A 74 -8.60 6.98 8.80
N ASN A 75 -9.17 5.76 8.76
CA ASN A 75 -10.58 5.54 8.48
C ASN A 75 -11.51 6.25 9.46
N TRP A 76 -11.14 6.31 10.75
CA TRP A 76 -11.92 7.02 11.75
C TRP A 76 -12.00 8.52 11.48
N VAL A 77 -10.88 9.15 11.12
CA VAL A 77 -10.83 10.56 10.76
C VAL A 77 -11.51 10.79 9.41
N GLU A 78 -11.28 9.93 8.43
CA GLU A 78 -11.80 10.05 7.07
C GLU A 78 -13.33 10.05 7.05
N ILE A 79 -13.99 9.14 7.79
CA ILE A 79 -15.46 9.12 7.90
C ILE A 79 -16.01 10.47 8.37
N ARG A 80 -15.31 11.15 9.30
CA ARG A 80 -15.75 12.46 9.81
C ARG A 80 -15.49 13.57 8.81
N LEU A 81 -14.34 13.55 8.13
CA LEU A 81 -13.97 14.54 7.12
C LEU A 81 -14.86 14.43 5.89
N ASP A 82 -15.16 13.22 5.41
CA ASP A 82 -16.07 12.99 4.30
C ASP A 82 -17.50 13.42 4.65
N ALA A 83 -17.99 13.10 5.84
CA ALA A 83 -19.30 13.58 6.30
C ALA A 83 -19.37 15.12 6.31
N HIS A 84 -18.32 15.79 6.78
CA HIS A 84 -18.25 17.25 6.76
C HIS A 84 -18.19 17.80 5.32
N LYS A 85 -17.39 17.18 4.44
CA LYS A 85 -17.27 17.54 3.02
C LYS A 85 -18.62 17.43 2.31
N PHE A 86 -19.37 16.34 2.51
CA PHE A 86 -20.72 16.18 1.95
C PHE A 86 -21.75 17.16 2.54
N ALA A 87 -21.62 17.54 3.81
CA ALA A 87 -22.58 18.43 4.45
C ALA A 87 -22.32 19.93 4.18
N CYS A 88 -21.06 20.34 4.02
CA CYS A 88 -20.68 21.75 4.03
C CYS A 88 -20.01 22.24 2.74
N GLU A 89 -19.45 21.36 1.90
CA GLU A 89 -18.66 21.77 0.72
C GLU A 89 -19.34 21.40 -0.60
N TYR A 90 -20.07 20.29 -0.63
CA TYR A 90 -20.80 19.84 -1.82
C TYR A 90 -22.24 20.32 -1.86
N ARG A 91 -22.70 20.64 -3.07
CA ARG A 91 -24.12 20.77 -3.38
C ARG A 91 -24.78 19.39 -3.28
N ARG A 92 -25.99 19.35 -2.72
CA ARG A 92 -26.74 18.10 -2.51
C ARG A 92 -26.85 17.30 -3.82
N PRO A 93 -26.29 16.09 -3.90
CA PRO A 93 -26.42 15.25 -5.09
C PRO A 93 -27.83 14.68 -5.21
N VAL A 94 -28.20 14.27 -6.42
CA VAL A 94 -29.45 13.54 -6.68
C VAL A 94 -29.31 12.13 -6.11
N ALA A 95 -30.30 11.68 -5.35
CA ALA A 95 -30.28 10.35 -4.75
C ALA A 95 -30.48 9.27 -5.82
N GLU A 96 -29.43 8.51 -6.09
CA GLU A 96 -29.48 7.32 -6.94
C GLU A 96 -29.61 6.05 -6.10
N ARG A 97 -30.40 5.08 -6.57
CA ARG A 97 -30.54 3.78 -5.89
C ARG A 97 -29.55 2.79 -6.50
N ALA A 98 -28.61 2.32 -5.69
CA ALA A 98 -27.69 1.24 -6.05
C ALA A 98 -27.93 0.03 -5.14
N GLN A 99 -27.84 -1.18 -5.70
CA GLN A 99 -27.97 -2.43 -4.94
C GLN A 99 -26.64 -2.83 -4.27
N ASN A 100 -25.52 -2.56 -4.94
CA ASN A 100 -24.18 -2.99 -4.55
C ASN A 100 -23.15 -1.87 -4.81
N ILE A 101 -21.93 -2.04 -4.29
CA ILE A 101 -20.77 -1.17 -4.58
C ILE A 101 -20.28 -1.25 -6.04
N GLY A 102 -20.81 -2.19 -6.83
CA GLY A 102 -20.48 -2.34 -8.25
C GLY A 102 -19.12 -2.98 -8.49
N VAL A 103 -18.36 -2.45 -9.45
CA VAL A 103 -17.06 -3.01 -9.91
C VAL A 103 -16.01 -3.08 -8.80
N TRP A 104 -16.12 -2.22 -7.79
CA TRP A 104 -15.21 -2.16 -6.65
C TRP A 104 -15.16 -3.48 -5.87
N PHE A 105 -16.27 -4.24 -5.83
CA PHE A 105 -16.28 -5.55 -5.19
C PHE A 105 -15.31 -6.53 -5.88
N ASN A 106 -15.40 -6.62 -7.21
CA ASN A 106 -14.52 -7.47 -8.01
C ASN A 106 -13.05 -7.03 -7.90
N ILE A 107 -12.79 -5.71 -7.79
CA ILE A 107 -11.45 -5.18 -7.59
C ILE A 107 -10.90 -5.59 -6.21
N LEU A 108 -11.69 -5.46 -5.16
CA LEU A 108 -11.30 -5.86 -3.80
C LEU A 108 -11.06 -7.37 -3.70
N GLU A 109 -11.87 -8.18 -4.39
CA GLU A 109 -11.68 -9.62 -4.51
C GLU A 109 -10.39 -9.97 -5.26
N ALA A 110 -10.12 -9.33 -6.40
CA ALA A 110 -8.86 -9.52 -7.11
C ALA A 110 -7.64 -9.11 -6.26
N LEU A 111 -7.73 -7.98 -5.54
CA LEU A 111 -6.69 -7.52 -4.63
C LEU A 111 -6.47 -8.47 -3.46
N SER A 112 -7.52 -9.07 -2.90
CA SER A 112 -7.38 -10.01 -1.79
C SER A 112 -6.64 -11.28 -2.23
N HIS A 113 -6.98 -11.85 -3.39
CA HIS A 113 -6.24 -12.97 -3.97
C HIS A 113 -4.77 -12.61 -4.28
N LEU A 114 -4.54 -11.45 -4.90
CA LEU A 114 -3.19 -10.98 -5.19
C LEU A 114 -2.37 -10.77 -3.90
N SER A 115 -3.00 -10.32 -2.81
CA SER A 115 -2.32 -10.06 -1.54
C SER A 115 -1.77 -11.35 -0.91
N VAL A 116 -2.45 -12.48 -1.04
CA VAL A 116 -1.96 -13.78 -0.53
C VAL A 116 -0.67 -14.15 -1.25
N ILE A 117 -0.68 -14.08 -2.58
CA ILE A 117 0.49 -14.38 -3.42
C ILE A 117 1.64 -13.41 -3.08
N ALA A 118 1.38 -12.11 -3.05
CA ALA A 118 2.40 -11.11 -2.77
C ALA A 118 3.04 -11.28 -1.39
N ASN A 119 2.25 -11.57 -0.35
CA ASN A 119 2.79 -11.85 0.99
C ASN A 119 3.62 -13.13 1.02
N ALA A 120 3.24 -14.19 0.29
CA ALA A 120 4.03 -15.41 0.15
C ALA A 120 5.41 -15.10 -0.44
N PHE A 121 5.45 -14.32 -1.53
CA PHE A 121 6.70 -13.89 -2.16
C PHE A 121 7.54 -13.00 -1.26
N LEU A 122 6.93 -12.05 -0.54
CA LEU A 122 7.62 -11.22 0.44
C LEU A 122 8.29 -12.09 1.50
N ILE A 123 7.54 -12.99 2.15
CA ILE A 123 8.10 -13.86 3.19
C ILE A 123 9.19 -14.77 2.60
N ALA A 124 9.00 -15.33 1.41
CA ALA A 124 9.95 -16.26 0.83
C ALA A 124 11.29 -15.60 0.43
N PHE A 125 11.22 -14.43 -0.21
CA PHE A 125 12.39 -13.81 -0.83
C PHE A 125 12.99 -12.66 -0.04
N THR A 126 12.18 -11.84 0.64
CA THR A 126 12.67 -10.67 1.37
C THR A 126 12.99 -10.97 2.82
N SER A 127 12.27 -11.90 3.45
CA SER A 127 12.55 -12.32 4.83
C SER A 127 13.73 -13.29 4.91
N ASP A 128 14.53 -13.15 5.97
CA ASP A 128 15.55 -14.13 6.34
C ASP A 128 14.96 -15.31 7.14
N PHE A 129 13.64 -15.47 7.18
CA PHE A 129 12.98 -16.57 7.89
C PHE A 129 13.35 -17.94 7.32
N LEU A 130 13.12 -18.16 6.02
CA LEU A 130 13.43 -19.44 5.37
C LEU A 130 14.91 -19.84 5.39
N PRO A 131 15.90 -18.96 5.11
CA PRO A 131 17.30 -19.36 5.17
C PRO A 131 17.78 -19.68 6.59
N ARG A 132 17.26 -18.99 7.62
CA ARG A 132 17.53 -19.34 9.03
C ARG A 132 16.95 -20.71 9.38
N LEU A 133 15.71 -20.97 8.98
CA LEU A 133 15.05 -22.25 9.22
C LEU A 133 15.80 -23.41 8.54
N LEU A 134 16.20 -23.23 7.28
CA LEU A 134 16.97 -24.24 6.55
C LEU A 134 18.35 -24.48 7.18
N TYR A 135 19.02 -23.43 7.64
CA TYR A 135 20.29 -23.55 8.35
C TYR A 135 20.13 -24.34 9.66
N GLN A 136 19.10 -24.01 10.45
CA GLN A 136 18.81 -24.71 11.71
C GLN A 136 18.54 -26.20 11.49
N PHE A 137 17.80 -26.52 10.43
CA PHE A 137 17.47 -27.90 10.09
C PHE A 137 18.69 -28.71 9.63
N LYS A 138 19.66 -28.09 8.93
CA LYS A 138 20.79 -28.79 8.31
C LYS A 138 22.05 -28.88 9.17
N PHE A 139 22.36 -27.83 9.90
CA PHE A 139 23.67 -27.70 10.56
C PHE A 139 23.56 -27.85 12.07
N ASP A 140 22.82 -26.96 12.71
CA ASP A 140 22.73 -26.91 14.16
C ASP A 140 21.42 -26.22 14.59
N ASN A 141 20.80 -26.66 15.69
CA ASN A 141 19.54 -26.05 16.15
C ASN A 141 19.72 -24.58 16.58
N ASP A 142 20.95 -24.19 16.92
CA ASP A 142 21.30 -22.82 17.29
C ASP A 142 21.76 -22.00 16.07
N LEU A 143 21.51 -20.68 16.07
CA LEU A 143 21.92 -19.77 14.99
C LEU A 143 23.39 -19.32 15.09
N ASN A 144 24.17 -19.98 15.95
CA ASN A 144 25.57 -19.66 16.15
C ASN A 144 26.37 -19.89 14.86
N GLY A 145 26.96 -18.82 14.34
CA GLY A 145 27.74 -18.88 13.09
C GLY A 145 26.91 -18.72 11.80
N TYR A 146 25.59 -18.51 11.88
CA TYR A 146 24.73 -18.28 10.69
C TYR A 146 25.23 -17.11 9.83
N VAL A 147 25.60 -15.99 10.46
CA VAL A 147 26.14 -14.82 9.73
C VAL A 147 27.47 -15.17 9.04
N ASN A 148 28.32 -15.98 9.68
CA ASN A 148 29.58 -16.41 9.08
C ASN A 148 29.35 -17.37 7.89
N PHE A 149 28.33 -18.23 7.95
CA PHE A 149 27.96 -19.13 6.87
C PHE A 149 27.34 -18.40 5.66
N THR A 150 26.48 -17.42 5.90
CA THR A 150 25.76 -16.66 4.83
C THR A 150 26.65 -15.72 4.00
N LEU A 151 27.90 -15.53 4.40
CA LEU A 151 28.83 -14.58 3.79
C LEU A 151 29.82 -15.30 2.85
N ALA A 152 29.77 -14.99 1.56
CA ALA A 152 30.74 -15.44 0.56
C ALA A 152 31.94 -14.50 0.45
N TYR A 153 33.09 -15.03 0.04
CA TYR A 153 34.32 -14.24 -0.19
C TYR A 153 34.30 -13.57 -1.56
N ALA A 154 34.72 -12.31 -1.61
CA ALA A 154 34.91 -11.59 -2.86
C ALA A 154 36.16 -12.11 -3.60
N PRO A 155 36.14 -12.20 -4.94
CA PRO A 155 37.30 -12.58 -5.73
C PRO A 155 38.45 -11.58 -5.55
N LEU A 156 39.66 -12.10 -5.34
CA LEU A 156 40.88 -11.33 -5.04
C LEU A 156 41.24 -10.29 -6.13
N ASN A 157 40.78 -10.49 -7.36
CA ASN A 157 41.09 -9.60 -8.49
C ASN A 157 40.35 -8.26 -8.47
N TYR A 158 39.38 -8.05 -7.58
CA TYR A 158 38.50 -6.87 -7.60
C TYR A 158 38.75 -5.87 -6.47
N THR A 159 39.44 -6.26 -5.39
CA THR A 159 39.64 -5.40 -4.22
C THR A 159 41.10 -5.34 -3.79
N GLU A 160 41.58 -4.12 -3.52
CA GLU A 160 42.92 -3.87 -2.97
C GLU A 160 43.08 -4.43 -1.54
N TYR A 161 41.96 -4.70 -0.87
CA TYR A 161 41.89 -5.40 0.41
C TYR A 161 41.70 -6.92 0.20
N PRO A 162 42.46 -7.77 0.92
CA PRO A 162 42.51 -9.21 0.63
C PRO A 162 41.30 -10.01 1.09
N MET A 163 40.38 -9.45 1.89
CA MET A 163 39.24 -10.20 2.44
C MET A 163 37.98 -9.33 2.61
N CYS A 164 37.22 -9.17 1.53
CA CYS A 164 35.86 -8.62 1.58
C CYS A 164 34.84 -9.76 1.53
N ARG A 165 33.73 -9.63 2.27
CA ARG A 165 32.64 -10.63 2.27
C ARG A 165 31.31 -9.97 1.91
N TYR A 166 30.48 -10.68 1.16
CA TYR A 166 29.17 -10.21 0.71
C TYR A 166 28.11 -11.29 0.96
N LYS A 167 26.86 -10.86 1.14
CA LYS A 167 25.73 -11.77 1.37
C LYS A 167 25.40 -12.52 0.08
N ALA A 168 25.88 -13.75 -0.04
CA ALA A 168 25.58 -14.65 -1.15
C ALA A 168 25.90 -16.10 -0.75
N TYR A 169 25.17 -17.04 -1.35
CA TYR A 169 25.38 -18.48 -1.14
C TYR A 169 26.28 -19.06 -2.24
N ARG A 170 27.51 -18.55 -2.33
CA ARG A 170 28.49 -18.95 -3.35
C ARG A 170 29.74 -19.54 -2.71
N ASP A 171 30.34 -20.49 -3.41
CA ASP A 171 31.62 -21.07 -3.05
C ASP A 171 32.78 -20.09 -3.33
N ASN A 172 33.98 -20.40 -2.84
CA ASN A 172 35.17 -19.57 -3.03
C ASN A 172 35.54 -19.39 -4.52
N ASP A 173 35.15 -20.32 -5.38
CA ASP A 173 35.37 -20.26 -6.84
C ASP A 173 34.30 -19.42 -7.56
N GLY A 174 33.33 -18.85 -6.83
CA GLY A 174 32.26 -18.00 -7.37
C GLY A 174 31.03 -18.74 -7.90
N ASN A 175 31.02 -20.08 -7.85
CA ASN A 175 29.88 -20.91 -8.23
C ASN A 175 28.78 -20.92 -7.15
N TYR A 176 27.53 -21.19 -7.54
CA TYR A 176 26.43 -21.34 -6.59
C TYR A 176 26.59 -22.63 -5.79
N SER A 177 26.56 -22.51 -4.46
CA SER A 177 26.62 -23.66 -3.55
C SER A 177 25.34 -24.51 -3.63
N LEU A 178 25.42 -25.78 -3.21
CA LEU A 178 24.23 -26.65 -3.10
C LEU A 178 23.13 -26.01 -2.22
N PHE A 179 23.53 -25.31 -1.15
CA PHE A 179 22.62 -24.63 -0.24
C PHE A 179 21.77 -23.57 -0.96
N TYR A 180 22.29 -22.90 -1.99
CA TYR A 180 21.53 -21.95 -2.79
C TYR A 180 20.34 -22.62 -3.49
N TRP A 181 20.57 -23.77 -4.12
CA TRP A 181 19.54 -24.49 -4.86
C TRP A 181 18.50 -25.10 -3.93
N GLU A 182 18.91 -25.60 -2.78
CA GLU A 182 17.99 -26.10 -1.76
C GLU A 182 17.15 -24.98 -1.16
N LEU A 183 17.76 -23.83 -0.87
CA LEU A 183 17.03 -22.64 -0.41
C LEU A 183 16.01 -22.18 -1.46
N LEU A 184 16.37 -22.22 -2.74
CA LEU A 184 15.46 -21.89 -3.83
C LEU A 184 14.30 -22.89 -3.91
N ALA A 185 14.57 -24.19 -3.78
CA ALA A 185 13.52 -25.21 -3.74
C ALA A 185 12.58 -25.02 -2.54
N VAL A 186 13.12 -24.72 -1.35
CA VAL A 186 12.33 -24.44 -0.13
C VAL A 186 11.49 -23.18 -0.30
N ARG A 187 12.03 -22.12 -0.91
CA ARG A 187 11.29 -20.89 -1.23
C ARG A 187 10.10 -21.15 -2.14
N LEU A 188 10.31 -21.89 -3.23
CA LEU A 188 9.23 -22.24 -4.17
C LEU A 188 8.20 -23.16 -3.51
N GLY A 189 8.66 -24.17 -2.75
CA GLY A 189 7.77 -25.06 -2.00
C GLY A 189 6.94 -24.32 -0.95
N PHE A 190 7.53 -23.34 -0.25
CA PHE A 190 6.82 -22.49 0.71
C PHE A 190 5.74 -21.66 0.05
N ILE A 191 5.99 -21.08 -1.13
CA ILE A 191 4.99 -20.29 -1.86
C ILE A 191 3.78 -21.16 -2.22
N ILE A 192 4.02 -22.36 -2.74
CA ILE A 192 2.95 -23.31 -3.08
C ILE A 192 2.17 -23.71 -1.82
N ALA A 193 2.86 -24.01 -0.72
CA ALA A 193 2.22 -24.38 0.54
C ALA A 193 1.48 -23.23 1.24
N PHE A 194 1.84 -21.98 0.95
CA PHE A 194 1.19 -20.78 1.50
C PHE A 194 -0.05 -20.38 0.67
N GLU A 195 -0.08 -20.75 -0.61
CA GLU A 195 -1.21 -20.51 -1.50
C GLU A 195 -2.35 -21.54 -1.33
N VAL A 196 -2.01 -22.81 -1.04
CA VAL A 196 -2.94 -23.94 -0.83
C VAL A 196 -3.56 -23.93 0.56
#